data_AF-A0A9P5CZQ8-F1
#
_entry.id   AF-A0A9P5CZQ8-F1
#
_cell.length_a   1.000
_cell.length_b   1.000
_cell.length_c   1.000
_cell.angle_alpha   90.00
_cell.angle_beta   90.00
_cell.angle_gamma   90.00
#
_symmetry.space_group_name_H-M   'P 1'
#
loop_
_entity.id
_entity.type
_entity.pdbx_description
1 polymer ?
#
loop_
_entity_poly.entity_id
_entity_poly.type
_entity_poly.pdbx_seq_one_letter_code
_entity_poly.pdbx_strand_id
1 'polypeptide(L)'
;MLLLSAMITQHQLMKILSDRRRRLQDQDSRQPNRPAAGDLAVVVVQGVEVSSSPSSPEPNVYLPEPLRHSVRGTWAVSQMLGSPDVAALMFVYPRQPDLLTRYIQAANLDVHGGEGNVEALAWLGPTVDWPLFGQCFADQHVERLVGAEAGLQDYEMMAVIRRRR
;
A
#
# COMPACT_ATOMS: atom_id res chain seq x y z
N MET A 1 20.68 -7.19 -1.23
CA MET A 1 19.63 -7.46 -2.24
C MET A 1 18.24 -6.95 -1.83
N LEU A 2 17.91 -6.85 -0.54
CA LEU A 2 16.63 -6.28 -0.05
C LEU A 2 16.45 -4.77 -0.33
N LEU A 3 17.53 -3.98 -0.30
CA LEU A 3 17.51 -2.53 -0.60
C LEU A 3 16.99 -2.22 -2.00
N LEU A 4 17.36 -3.03 -3.00
CA LEU A 4 16.96 -2.79 -4.39
C LEU A 4 15.45 -3.06 -4.56
N SER A 5 14.94 -4.15 -3.96
CA SER A 5 13.50 -4.48 -3.99
C SER A 5 12.66 -3.42 -3.27
N ALA A 6 13.13 -2.88 -2.13
CA ALA A 6 12.46 -1.80 -1.42
C ALA A 6 12.42 -0.48 -2.22
N MET A 7 13.54 -0.08 -2.84
CA MET A 7 13.59 1.16 -3.64
C MET A 7 12.76 1.05 -4.92
N ILE A 8 12.71 -0.12 -5.55
CA ILE A 8 11.92 -0.31 -6.77
C ILE A 8 10.42 -0.43 -6.45
N THR A 9 10.06 -1.08 -5.33
CA THR A 9 8.70 -1.09 -4.78
C THR A 9 8.21 0.33 -4.48
N GLN A 10 9.07 1.17 -3.88
CA GLN A 10 8.78 2.59 -3.71
C GLN A 10 8.59 3.29 -5.05
N HIS A 11 9.44 3.06 -6.05
CA HIS A 11 9.29 3.67 -7.38
C HIS A 11 7.96 3.30 -8.06
N GLN A 12 7.50 2.05 -7.96
CA GLN A 12 6.22 1.63 -8.52
C GLN A 12 5.03 2.21 -7.76
N LEU A 13 5.09 2.25 -6.43
CA LEU A 13 4.08 2.93 -5.62
C LEU A 13 4.03 4.43 -5.98
N MET A 14 5.20 5.06 -6.15
CA MET A 14 5.32 6.44 -6.60
C MET A 14 4.76 6.63 -8.01
N LYS A 15 4.95 5.68 -8.92
CA LYS A 15 4.38 5.71 -10.28
C LYS A 15 2.86 5.61 -10.24
N ILE A 16 2.32 4.70 -9.42
CA ILE A 16 0.87 4.55 -9.19
C ILE A 16 0.27 5.84 -8.61
N LEU A 17 0.96 6.47 -7.65
CA LEU A 17 0.55 7.74 -7.05
C LEU A 17 0.75 8.94 -8.00
N SER A 18 1.75 8.92 -8.89
CA SER A 18 1.97 9.98 -9.88
C SER A 18 0.97 9.90 -11.04
N ASP A 19 0.59 8.71 -11.48
CA ASP A 19 -0.45 8.49 -12.49
C ASP A 19 -1.84 8.94 -11.98
N ARG A 20 -2.04 8.94 -10.65
CA ARG A 20 -3.21 9.55 -9.99
C ARG A 20 -3.16 11.07 -10.06
N ARG A 21 -2.02 11.71 -9.75
CA ARG A 21 -1.89 13.18 -9.85
C ARG A 21 -2.24 13.67 -11.24
N ARG A 22 -1.73 12.98 -12.28
CA ARG A 22 -2.00 13.36 -13.67
C ARG A 22 -3.49 13.29 -14.01
N ARG A 23 -4.19 12.23 -13.59
CA ARG A 23 -5.64 12.07 -13.78
C ARG A 23 -6.48 13.09 -12.99
N LEU A 24 -6.06 13.45 -11.78
CA LEU A 24 -6.73 14.49 -10.97
C LEU A 24 -6.53 15.88 -11.58
N GLN A 25 -5.32 16.19 -12.07
CA GLN A 25 -5.03 17.44 -12.78
C GLN A 25 -5.80 17.55 -14.11
N ASP A 26 -5.96 16.44 -14.85
CA ASP A 26 -6.77 16.40 -16.08
C ASP A 26 -8.27 16.58 -15.80
N GLN A 27 -8.77 16.15 -14.63
CA GLN A 27 -10.15 16.41 -14.19
C GLN A 27 -10.37 17.84 -13.69
N ASP A 28 -9.41 18.42 -12.95
CA ASP A 28 -9.43 19.79 -12.43
C ASP A 28 -9.28 20.85 -13.53
N SER A 29 -8.69 20.48 -14.68
CA SER A 29 -8.57 21.33 -15.88
C SER A 29 -9.92 21.73 -16.49
N ARG A 30 -11.04 21.20 -15.99
CA ARG A 30 -12.41 21.63 -16.34
C ARG A 30 -12.96 22.74 -15.44
N GLN A 31 -12.20 23.23 -14.46
CA GLN A 31 -12.56 24.37 -13.61
C GLN A 31 -11.48 25.48 -13.69
N PRO A 32 -11.75 26.61 -14.39
CA PRO A 32 -10.69 27.50 -14.87
C PRO A 32 -10.14 28.50 -13.82
N ASN A 33 -10.31 28.29 -12.51
CA ASN A 33 -10.01 29.35 -11.53
C ASN A 33 -9.45 28.88 -10.17
N ARG A 34 -8.42 28.01 -10.18
CA ARG A 34 -7.60 27.74 -8.98
C ARG A 34 -6.11 27.89 -9.31
N PRO A 35 -5.31 28.58 -8.47
CA PRO A 35 -3.89 28.76 -8.75
C PRO A 35 -3.18 27.42 -8.87
N ALA A 36 -2.35 27.28 -9.91
CA ALA A 36 -1.53 26.11 -10.16
C ALA A 36 -0.49 25.94 -9.04
N ALA A 37 -0.86 25.21 -7.99
CA ALA A 37 0.07 24.80 -6.96
C ALA A 37 0.93 23.66 -7.52
N GLY A 38 2.10 24.03 -8.04
CA GLY A 38 3.20 23.13 -8.39
C GLY A 38 3.90 22.54 -7.16
N ASP A 39 3.16 22.15 -6.11
CA ASP A 39 3.74 21.38 -5.03
C ASP A 39 3.93 19.95 -5.51
N LEU A 40 5.18 19.49 -5.57
CA LEU A 40 5.47 18.06 -5.60
C LEU A 40 4.90 17.48 -4.32
N ALA A 41 3.75 16.80 -4.41
CA ALA A 41 3.19 16.07 -3.28
C ALA A 41 4.25 15.09 -2.80
N VAL A 42 4.88 15.41 -1.67
CA VAL A 42 5.88 14.54 -1.05
C VAL A 42 5.12 13.33 -0.53
N VAL A 43 5.39 12.18 -1.12
CA VAL A 43 4.87 10.92 -0.61
C VAL A 43 5.74 10.52 0.57
N VAL A 44 5.13 10.44 1.75
CA VAL A 44 5.78 9.97 2.97
C VAL A 44 5.41 8.51 3.18
N VAL A 45 6.42 7.65 3.25
CA VAL A 45 6.23 6.24 3.58
C VAL A 45 6.41 6.06 5.08
N GLN A 46 5.40 5.47 5.73
CA GLN A 46 5.46 5.09 7.14
C GLN A 46 5.41 3.57 7.26
N GLY A 47 6.29 3.01 8.08
CA GLY A 47 6.40 1.57 8.32
C GLY A 47 5.62 1.16 9.55
N VAL A 48 4.83 0.10 9.45
CA VAL A 48 4.09 -0.48 10.57
C VAL A 48 4.51 -1.94 10.74
N GLU A 49 5.13 -2.24 11.88
CA GLU A 49 5.58 -3.60 12.21
C GLU A 49 4.69 -4.23 13.28
N VAL A 50 4.46 -5.54 13.16
CA VAL A 50 3.80 -6.31 14.20
C VAL A 50 4.84 -6.75 15.23
N SER A 51 4.78 -6.13 16.41
CA SER A 51 5.61 -6.50 17.56
C SER A 51 4.97 -7.64 18.35
N SER A 52 5.66 -8.78 18.43
CA SER A 52 5.27 -9.91 19.30
C SER A 52 5.84 -9.78 20.71
N SER A 53 6.96 -9.07 20.87
CA SER A 53 7.60 -8.77 22.16
C SER A 53 8.33 -7.42 22.11
N PRO A 54 8.42 -6.67 23.24
CA PRO A 54 9.24 -5.47 23.34
C PRO A 54 10.74 -5.70 23.09
N SER A 55 11.21 -6.95 23.17
CA SER A 55 12.60 -7.34 22.97
C SER A 55 12.90 -7.89 21.58
N SER A 56 11.89 -7.96 20.69
CA SER A 56 12.11 -8.45 19.33
C SER A 56 12.91 -7.41 18.53
N PRO A 57 13.97 -7.83 17.79
CA PRO A 57 14.70 -6.91 16.93
C PRO A 57 13.76 -6.33 15.88
N GLU A 58 13.88 -5.02 15.65
CA GLU A 58 13.04 -4.34 14.66
C GLU A 58 13.46 -4.72 13.24
N PRO A 59 12.54 -5.26 12.43
CA PRO A 59 12.89 -5.76 11.09
C PRO A 59 13.12 -4.65 10.07
N ASN A 60 12.58 -3.44 10.30
CA ASN A 60 12.63 -2.34 9.35
C ASN A 60 13.76 -1.36 9.67
N VAL A 61 14.96 -1.65 9.18
CA VAL A 61 16.14 -0.77 9.32
C VAL A 61 16.23 0.30 8.22
N TYR A 62 15.28 0.30 7.29
CA TYR A 62 15.33 1.12 6.08
C TYR A 62 14.59 2.45 6.21
N LEU A 63 13.73 2.58 7.23
CA LEU A 63 13.04 3.83 7.55
C LEU A 63 13.68 4.51 8.76
N PRO A 64 13.77 5.86 8.78
CA PRO A 64 14.19 6.58 9.95
C PRO A 64 13.21 6.35 11.11
N GLU A 65 13.70 6.37 12.35
CA GLU A 65 12.90 6.13 13.58
C GLU A 65 11.54 6.84 13.60
N PRO A 66 11.41 8.13 13.23
CA PRO A 66 10.12 8.83 13.31
C PRO A 66 9.05 8.32 12.34
N LEU A 67 9.44 7.53 11.34
CA LEU A 67 8.53 6.94 10.35
C LEU A 67 8.28 5.46 10.62
N ARG A 68 8.73 4.95 11.78
CA ARG A 68 8.54 3.56 12.22
C ARG A 68 7.50 3.51 13.32
N HIS A 69 6.55 2.62 13.15
CA HIS A 69 5.48 2.36 14.09
C HIS A 69 5.39 0.86 14.36
N SER A 70 4.90 0.51 15.54
CA SER A 70 4.58 -0.86 15.87
C SER A 70 3.15 -1.00 16.34
N VAL A 71 2.55 -2.14 16.02
CA VAL A 71 1.28 -2.59 16.59
C VAL A 71 1.54 -3.82 17.44
N ARG A 72 0.74 -3.99 18.52
CA ARG A 72 0.87 -5.14 19.43
C ARG A 72 -0.04 -6.27 18.97
N GLY A 73 0.51 -7.49 18.95
CA GLY A 73 -0.23 -8.71 18.63
C GLY A 73 -0.35 -8.98 17.14
N THR A 74 -0.74 -10.19 16.77
CA THR A 74 -0.56 -10.74 15.42
C THR A 74 -1.33 -10.02 14.32
N TRP A 75 -2.50 -9.46 14.65
CA TRP A 75 -3.50 -8.99 13.67
C TRP A 75 -4.05 -7.60 13.98
N ALA A 76 -3.28 -6.78 14.69
CA ALA A 76 -3.71 -5.44 15.03
C ALA A 76 -3.70 -4.52 13.80
N VAL A 77 -4.76 -3.74 13.65
CA VAL A 77 -4.87 -2.69 12.63
C VAL A 77 -4.27 -1.41 13.21
N SER A 78 -3.38 -0.76 12.46
CA SER A 78 -2.78 0.50 12.88
C SER A 78 -3.83 1.59 13.02
N GLN A 79 -3.77 2.35 14.12
CA GLN A 79 -4.62 3.51 14.34
C GLN A 79 -4.41 4.59 13.27
N MET A 80 -3.24 4.62 12.64
CA MET A 80 -2.94 5.54 11.54
C MET A 80 -3.85 5.35 10.33
N LEU A 81 -4.44 4.17 10.15
CA LEU A 81 -5.38 3.92 9.06
C LEU A 81 -6.57 4.90 9.07
N GLY A 82 -6.95 5.40 10.25
CA GLY A 82 -7.99 6.40 10.39
C GLY A 82 -7.56 7.83 10.04
N SER A 83 -6.26 8.08 9.79
CA SER A 83 -5.77 9.41 9.43
C SER A 83 -6.23 9.79 8.01
N PRO A 84 -6.66 11.04 7.79
CA PRO A 84 -6.96 11.54 6.44
C PRO A 84 -5.75 11.53 5.49
N ASP A 85 -4.54 11.48 6.03
CA ASP A 85 -3.30 11.50 5.25
C ASP A 85 -2.94 10.13 4.63
N VAL A 86 -3.61 9.05 5.06
CA VAL A 86 -3.35 7.70 4.54
C VAL A 86 -4.16 7.45 3.28
N ALA A 87 -3.50 7.61 2.13
CA ALA A 87 -4.10 7.41 0.81
C ALA A 87 -3.90 6.00 0.23
N ALA A 88 -2.93 5.23 0.74
CA ALA A 88 -2.60 3.91 0.22
C ALA A 88 -2.04 2.98 1.31
N LEU A 89 -2.23 1.68 1.11
CA LEU A 89 -1.63 0.63 1.93
C LEU A 89 -0.66 -0.22 1.12
N MET A 90 0.39 -0.70 1.77
CA MET A 90 1.37 -1.58 1.16
C MET A 90 1.70 -2.72 2.12
N PHE A 91 1.44 -3.95 1.69
CA PHE A 91 1.77 -5.16 2.43
C PHE A 91 2.98 -5.83 1.77
N VAL A 92 4.06 -5.99 2.53
CA VAL A 92 5.32 -6.57 2.05
C VAL A 92 5.54 -7.88 2.78
N TYR A 93 5.44 -9.00 2.06
CA TYR A 93 5.47 -10.38 2.61
C TYR A 93 4.61 -10.56 3.87
N PRO A 94 3.31 -10.21 3.84
CA PRO A 94 2.45 -10.46 4.98
C PRO A 94 2.42 -11.96 5.26
N ARG A 95 2.53 -12.34 6.55
CA ARG A 95 2.60 -13.76 6.93
C ARG A 95 1.26 -14.48 6.92
N GLN A 96 0.16 -13.74 7.07
CA GLN A 96 -1.17 -14.32 7.22
C GLN A 96 -2.23 -13.50 6.45
N PRO A 97 -3.10 -14.16 5.67
CA PRO A 97 -4.20 -13.52 4.94
C PRO A 97 -5.16 -12.74 5.84
N ASP A 98 -5.40 -13.21 7.07
CA ASP A 98 -6.34 -12.57 8.01
C ASP A 98 -5.97 -11.12 8.34
N LEU A 99 -4.66 -10.80 8.37
CA LEU A 99 -4.19 -9.43 8.55
C LEU A 99 -4.64 -8.55 7.39
N LEU A 100 -4.44 -9.02 6.16
CA LEU A 100 -4.81 -8.30 4.95
C LEU A 100 -6.32 -8.07 4.89
N THR A 101 -7.12 -9.11 5.15
CA THR A 101 -8.59 -9.01 5.20
C THR A 101 -9.06 -7.95 6.19
N ARG A 102 -8.48 -7.90 7.40
CA ARG A 102 -8.83 -6.90 8.41
C ARG A 102 -8.53 -5.47 7.96
N TYR A 103 -7.40 -5.24 7.30
CA TYR A 103 -7.07 -3.91 6.80
C TYR A 103 -7.96 -3.50 5.62
N ILE A 104 -8.30 -4.42 4.72
CA ILE A 104 -9.23 -4.14 3.61
C ILE A 104 -10.59 -3.71 4.16
N GLN A 105 -11.12 -4.44 5.15
CA GLN A 105 -12.37 -4.11 5.84
C GLN A 105 -12.27 -2.75 6.56
N ALA A 106 -11.23 -2.55 7.37
CA ALA A 106 -11.05 -1.31 8.12
C ALA A 106 -10.83 -0.07 7.22
N ALA A 107 -10.26 -0.27 6.03
CA ALA A 107 -10.07 0.77 5.03
C ALA A 107 -11.30 1.01 4.15
N ASN A 108 -12.39 0.25 4.35
CA ASN A 108 -13.58 0.24 3.49
C ASN A 108 -13.21 0.04 2.00
N LEU A 109 -12.25 -0.85 1.72
CA LEU A 109 -11.76 -1.16 0.36
C LEU A 109 -12.46 -2.37 -0.27
N ASP A 110 -13.35 -3.04 0.44
CA ASP A 110 -14.10 -4.18 -0.10
C ASP A 110 -15.22 -3.76 -1.07
N VAL A 111 -15.92 -4.76 -1.61
CA VAL A 111 -17.02 -4.57 -2.58
C VAL A 111 -18.27 -3.91 -1.99
N HIS A 112 -18.40 -3.87 -0.67
CA HIS A 112 -19.51 -3.20 0.00
C HIS A 112 -19.23 -1.71 0.22
N GLY A 113 -18.00 -1.25 -0.06
CA GLY A 113 -17.65 0.12 -0.41
C GLY A 113 -18.31 1.22 0.43
N GLY A 114 -17.67 1.60 1.54
CA GLY A 114 -18.01 2.79 2.32
C GLY A 114 -17.10 3.99 2.01
N GLU A 115 -17.40 5.17 2.55
CA GLU A 115 -16.46 6.31 2.49
C GLU A 115 -15.14 5.95 3.20
N GLY A 116 -14.01 6.32 2.60
CA GLY A 116 -12.68 6.05 3.14
C GLY A 116 -11.58 6.75 2.35
N ASN A 117 -10.49 7.10 3.04
CA ASN A 117 -9.38 7.86 2.47
C ASN A 117 -8.40 6.99 1.67
N VAL A 118 -8.36 5.68 1.98
CA VAL A 118 -7.49 4.75 1.27
C VAL A 118 -8.07 4.46 -0.10
N GLU A 119 -7.29 4.75 -1.13
CA GLU A 119 -7.69 4.60 -2.54
C GLU A 119 -7.04 3.40 -3.22
N ALA A 120 -5.92 2.91 -2.68
CA ALA A 120 -5.20 1.79 -3.25
C ALA A 120 -4.57 0.92 -2.17
N LEU A 121 -4.42 -0.36 -2.49
CA LEU A 121 -3.63 -1.28 -1.70
C LEU A 121 -2.74 -2.07 -2.65
N ALA A 122 -1.46 -2.13 -2.32
CA ALA A 122 -0.48 -2.99 -2.96
C ALA A 122 -0.12 -4.16 -2.03
N TRP A 123 -0.22 -5.38 -2.54
CA TRP A 123 0.33 -6.57 -1.90
C TRP A 123 1.57 -7.00 -2.68
N LEU A 124 2.65 -7.26 -1.96
CA LEU A 124 3.92 -7.72 -2.50
C LEU A 124 4.32 -9.02 -1.81
N GLY A 125 4.61 -10.03 -2.61
CA GLY A 125 5.04 -11.31 -2.08
C GLY A 125 5.44 -12.30 -3.18
N PRO A 126 5.83 -13.52 -2.81
CA PRO A 126 6.16 -14.58 -3.75
C PRO A 126 4.92 -14.97 -4.57
N THR A 127 5.12 -15.22 -5.86
CA THR A 127 4.04 -15.67 -6.76
C THR A 127 3.38 -16.97 -6.27
N VAL A 128 4.14 -17.82 -5.57
CA VAL A 128 3.65 -19.08 -4.99
C VAL A 128 2.64 -18.90 -3.86
N ASP A 129 2.67 -17.74 -3.18
CA ASP A 129 1.73 -17.42 -2.09
C ASP A 129 0.41 -16.83 -2.63
N TRP A 130 0.36 -16.45 -3.90
CA TRP A 130 -0.81 -15.84 -4.51
C TRP A 130 -2.10 -16.65 -4.38
N PRO A 131 -2.13 -17.99 -4.56
CA PRO A 131 -3.37 -18.76 -4.38
C PRO A 131 -3.99 -18.62 -2.98
N LEU A 132 -3.16 -18.33 -1.97
CA LEU A 132 -3.61 -18.10 -0.60
C LEU A 132 -4.10 -16.66 -0.40
N PHE A 133 -3.32 -15.66 -0.82
CA PHE A 133 -3.64 -14.24 -0.60
C PHE A 133 -4.64 -13.66 -1.60
N GLY A 134 -4.70 -14.19 -2.81
CA GLY A 134 -5.61 -13.74 -3.87
C GLY A 134 -7.08 -13.81 -3.46
N GLN A 135 -7.42 -14.73 -2.56
CA GLN A 135 -8.76 -14.90 -2.00
C GLN A 135 -9.20 -13.69 -1.15
N CYS A 136 -8.27 -12.95 -0.53
CA CYS A 136 -8.58 -11.71 0.20
C CYS A 136 -9.13 -10.60 -0.71
N PHE A 137 -8.91 -10.72 -2.01
CA PHE A 137 -9.34 -9.77 -3.03
C PHE A 137 -10.47 -10.31 -3.91
N ALA A 138 -11.14 -11.39 -3.47
CA ALA A 138 -12.32 -11.89 -4.15
C ALA A 138 -13.29 -10.73 -4.39
N ASP A 139 -13.82 -10.66 -5.62
CA ASP A 139 -14.75 -9.63 -6.08
C ASP A 139 -14.16 -8.23 -6.38
N GLN A 140 -12.85 -8.04 -6.20
CA GLN A 140 -12.14 -6.82 -6.62
C GLN A 140 -11.46 -6.96 -7.99
N HIS A 141 -11.30 -5.84 -8.70
CA HIS A 141 -10.42 -5.81 -9.86
C HIS A 141 -8.97 -5.69 -9.41
N VAL A 142 -8.20 -6.76 -9.59
CA VAL A 142 -6.78 -6.83 -9.22
C VAL A 142 -5.90 -6.69 -10.45
N GLU A 143 -5.08 -5.65 -10.49
CA GLU A 143 -3.95 -5.54 -11.42
C GLU A 143 -2.77 -6.34 -10.86
N ARG A 144 -2.21 -7.26 -11.65
CA ARG A 144 -1.07 -8.10 -11.24
C ARG A 144 0.13 -7.79 -12.11
N LEU A 145 1.27 -7.51 -11.47
CA LEU A 145 2.56 -7.27 -12.11
C LEU A 145 3.57 -8.25 -11.53
N VAL A 146 4.43 -8.84 -12.35
CA VAL A 146 5.38 -9.89 -11.94
C VAL A 146 6.80 -9.49 -12.33
N GLY A 147 7.80 -9.88 -11.53
CA GLY A 147 9.20 -9.71 -11.89
C GLY A 147 9.58 -8.27 -12.22
N ALA A 148 10.42 -8.12 -13.25
CA ALA A 148 10.98 -6.83 -13.65
C ALA A 148 9.91 -5.75 -14.01
N GLU A 149 8.70 -6.14 -14.42
CA GLU A 149 7.61 -5.19 -14.71
C GLU A 149 7.14 -4.46 -13.44
N ALA A 150 7.06 -5.20 -12.33
CA ALA A 150 6.87 -4.67 -10.98
C ALA A 150 8.19 -4.19 -10.36
N GLY A 151 9.31 -4.41 -11.06
CA GLY A 151 10.65 -4.17 -10.55
C GLY A 151 11.00 -5.02 -9.32
N LEU A 152 10.43 -6.22 -9.28
CA LEU A 152 10.66 -7.26 -8.30
C LEU A 152 11.50 -8.38 -8.92
N GLN A 153 11.87 -9.38 -8.12
CA GLN A 153 12.46 -10.60 -8.65
C GLN A 153 11.42 -11.43 -9.42
N ASP A 154 11.83 -12.29 -10.34
CA ASP A 154 10.91 -13.06 -11.20
C ASP A 154 9.95 -13.99 -10.44
N TYR A 155 10.32 -14.39 -9.22
CA TYR A 155 9.49 -15.20 -8.34
C TYR A 155 8.57 -14.36 -7.44
N GLU A 156 8.61 -13.04 -7.56
CA GLU A 156 7.82 -12.07 -6.79
C GLU A 156 6.80 -11.40 -7.69
N MET A 157 5.70 -10.96 -7.08
CA MET A 157 4.65 -10.23 -7.76
C MET A 157 4.08 -9.13 -6.88
N MET A 158 3.47 -8.15 -7.55
CA MET A 158 2.68 -7.11 -6.94
C MET A 158 1.23 -7.24 -7.41
N ALA A 159 0.30 -7.26 -6.46
CA ALA A 159 -1.13 -7.15 -6.73
C ALA A 159 -1.62 -5.79 -6.25
N VAL A 160 -2.25 -5.04 -7.14
CA VAL A 160 -2.78 -3.70 -6.87
C VAL A 160 -4.29 -3.72 -6.99
N ILE A 161 -4.97 -3.36 -5.92
CA ILE A 161 -6.38 -3.01 -5.93
C ILE A 161 -6.53 -1.50 -5.84
N ARG A 162 -7.56 -0.98 -6.52
CA ARG A 162 -7.94 0.43 -6.47
C ARG A 162 -9.40 0.54 -6.12
N ARG A 163 -9.72 1.48 -5.25
CA ARG A 163 -11.10 1.87 -4.96
C ARG A 163 -11.79 2.25 -6.27
N ARG A 164 -12.93 1.62 -6.53
CA ARG A 164 -13.82 2.04 -7.62
C ARG A 164 -14.46 3.36 -7.20
N ARG A 165 -14.22 4.43 -7.97
CA ARG A 165 -14.93 5.70 -7.85
C ARG A 165 -16.10 5.72 -8.82
#